data_AF-A0A4S3PY94-F1
#
_entry.id   AF-A0A4S3PY94-F1
#
_cell.length_a   1.000
_cell.length_b   1.000
_cell.length_c   1.000
_cell.angle_alpha   90.00
_cell.angle_beta   90.00
_cell.angle_gamma   90.00
#
_symmetry.space_group_name_H-M   'P 1'
#
loop_
_entity.id
_entity.type
_entity.pdbx_description
1 polymer ?
#
loop_
_entity_poly.entity_id
_entity_poly.type
_entity_poly.pdbx_seq_one_letter_code
_entity_poly.pdbx_strand_id
1 'polypeptide(L)'
;MTTILFILSFALLAVAFFLIILLYLKITQLKDVEMKQERLLKEFENVITSYVMEIKEENEVFLNRIKDMNHEQKEESQKESIHIREPELTTDDLQDLLPSYSDREEAGKVNLVENEIKQETHGNNENSKDTIVRDIEHLLKLGLSYEEIAKKLNKGKTEIELLHKFRQNH
;
A
#
# COMPACT_ATOMS: atom_id res chain seq x y z
N MET A 1 32.57 -51.21 40.63
CA MET A 1 32.13 -49.83 40.97
C MET A 1 32.67 -48.80 39.98
N THR A 2 33.99 -48.71 39.77
CA THR A 2 34.61 -47.74 38.85
C THR A 2 34.29 -47.98 37.36
N THR A 3 34.17 -49.23 36.94
CA THR A 3 33.80 -49.60 35.56
C THR A 3 32.41 -49.10 35.15
N ILE A 4 31.45 -49.15 36.08
CA ILE A 4 30.07 -48.66 35.86
C ILE A 4 30.08 -47.14 35.66
N LEU A 5 30.90 -46.41 36.43
CA LEU A 5 31.09 -44.96 36.25
C LEU A 5 31.72 -44.63 34.89
N PHE A 6 32.71 -45.41 34.43
CA PHE A 6 33.31 -45.21 33.10
C PHE A 6 32.31 -45.47 31.97
N ILE A 7 31.52 -46.54 32.08
CA ILE A 7 30.47 -46.87 31.10
C ILE A 7 29.41 -45.77 31.07
N LEU A 8 29.00 -45.26 32.23
CA LEU A 8 28.04 -44.17 32.34
C LEU A 8 28.58 -42.87 31.72
N SER A 9 29.85 -42.55 31.99
CA SER A 9 30.53 -41.38 31.40
C SER A 9 30.61 -41.49 29.87
N PHE A 10 30.99 -42.66 29.35
CA PHE A 10 31.05 -42.91 27.91
C PHE A 10 29.66 -42.85 27.26
N ALA A 11 28.63 -43.40 27.91
CA ALA A 11 27.25 -43.30 27.44
C ALA A 11 26.77 -41.84 27.39
N LEU A 12 27.07 -41.04 28.43
CA LEU A 12 26.69 -39.63 28.47
C LEU A 12 27.40 -38.81 27.38
N LEU A 13 28.66 -39.13 27.10
CA LEU A 13 29.43 -38.53 26.01
C LEU A 13 28.83 -38.88 24.63
N ALA A 14 28.43 -40.14 24.42
CA ALA A 14 27.75 -40.55 23.19
C ALA A 14 26.43 -39.79 22.99
N VAL A 15 25.65 -39.59 24.07
CA VAL A 15 24.43 -38.77 24.03
C VAL A 15 24.75 -37.31 23.71
N ALA A 16 25.82 -36.75 24.28
CA ALA A 16 26.23 -35.38 23.97
C ALA A 16 26.60 -35.21 22.49
N PHE A 17 27.38 -36.14 21.92
CA PHE A 17 27.68 -36.13 20.48
C PHE A 17 26.43 -36.29 19.62
N PHE A 18 25.49 -37.15 20.03
CA PHE A 18 24.22 -37.29 19.34
C PHE A 18 23.43 -35.98 19.30
N LEU A 19 23.35 -35.27 20.43
CA LEU A 19 22.70 -33.95 20.48
C LEU A 19 23.42 -32.92 19.60
N ILE A 20 24.76 -32.90 19.58
CA ILE A 20 25.55 -32.02 18.73
C ILE A 20 25.25 -32.28 17.25
N ILE A 21 25.19 -33.55 16.83
CA ILE A 21 24.88 -33.94 15.44
C ILE A 21 23.46 -33.49 15.06
N LEU A 22 22.48 -33.70 15.95
CA LEU A 22 21.11 -33.23 15.71
C LEU A 22 21.04 -31.71 15.55
N LEU A 23 21.78 -30.97 16.39
CA LEU A 23 21.82 -29.52 16.34
C LEU A 23 22.48 -29.03 15.05
N TYR A 24 23.59 -29.66 14.65
CA TYR A 24 24.28 -29.37 13.40
C TYR A 24 23.36 -29.57 12.19
N LEU A 25 22.60 -30.68 12.16
CA LEU A 25 21.65 -30.96 11.07
C LEU A 25 20.55 -29.89 10.98
N LYS A 26 20.07 -29.40 12.13
CA LYS A 26 19.07 -28.33 12.18
C LYS A 26 19.67 -26.99 11.70
N ILE A 27 20.88 -26.63 12.16
CA ILE A 27 21.59 -25.41 11.72
C ILE A 27 21.77 -25.41 10.20
N THR A 28 22.17 -26.54 9.61
CA THR A 28 22.40 -26.62 8.16
C THR A 28 21.11 -26.36 7.37
N GLN A 29 19.98 -26.90 7.82
CA GLN A 29 18.68 -26.62 7.18
C GLN A 29 18.29 -25.14 7.25
N LEU A 30 18.57 -24.46 8.37
CA LEU A 30 18.30 -23.04 8.50
C LEU A 30 19.17 -22.22 7.53
N LYS A 31 20.45 -22.56 7.41
CA LYS A 31 21.38 -21.89 6.48
C LYS A 31 20.95 -22.03 5.02
N ASP A 32 20.43 -23.20 4.63
CA ASP A 32 19.89 -23.41 3.29
C ASP A 32 18.65 -22.56 3.02
N VAL A 33 17.84 -22.29 4.04
CA VAL A 33 16.68 -21.39 3.94
C VAL A 33 17.13 -19.94 3.79
N GLU A 34 18.09 -19.48 4.59
CA GLU A 34 18.66 -18.12 4.49
C GLU A 34 19.25 -17.86 3.09
N MET A 35 20.04 -18.82 2.57
CA MET A 35 20.63 -18.70 1.23
C MET A 35 19.57 -18.64 0.12
N LYS A 36 18.45 -19.36 0.29
CA LYS A 36 17.31 -19.28 -0.65
C LYS A 36 16.61 -17.93 -0.57
N GLN A 37 16.43 -17.37 0.64
CA GLN A 37 15.83 -16.05 0.83
C GLN A 37 16.65 -14.96 0.14
N GLU A 38 17.97 -14.98 0.28
CA GLU A 38 18.87 -14.00 -0.36
C GLU A 38 18.76 -14.07 -1.90
N ARG A 39 18.71 -15.29 -2.47
CA ARG A 39 18.52 -15.48 -3.91
C ARG A 39 17.15 -14.99 -4.40
N LEU A 40 16.09 -15.32 -3.67
CA LEU A 40 14.72 -14.87 -3.99
C LEU A 40 14.62 -13.35 -3.95
N LEU A 41 15.26 -12.69 -2.99
CA LEU A 41 15.29 -11.24 -2.90
C LEU A 41 15.95 -10.61 -4.13
N LYS A 42 17.09 -11.16 -4.56
CA LYS A 42 17.79 -10.69 -5.76
C LYS A 42 16.97 -10.92 -7.04
N GLU A 43 16.30 -12.05 -7.15
CA GLU A 43 15.38 -12.31 -8.26
C GLU A 43 14.20 -11.33 -8.25
N PHE A 44 13.68 -10.99 -7.07
CA PHE A 44 12.61 -10.02 -6.89
C PHE A 44 13.03 -8.59 -7.26
N GLU A 45 14.23 -8.15 -6.87
CA GLU A 45 14.79 -6.85 -7.28
C GLU A 45 14.84 -6.71 -8.80
N ASN A 46 15.25 -7.77 -9.51
CA ASN A 46 15.27 -7.78 -10.97
C ASN A 46 13.86 -7.71 -11.57
N VAL A 47 12.90 -8.45 -11.01
CA VAL A 47 11.49 -8.42 -11.45
C VAL A 47 10.87 -7.05 -11.24
N ILE A 48 11.06 -6.43 -10.06
CA ILE A 48 10.57 -5.08 -9.79
C ILE A 48 11.22 -4.09 -10.75
N THR A 49 12.53 -4.19 -10.97
CA THR A 49 13.23 -3.27 -11.88
C THR A 49 12.67 -3.37 -13.29
N SER A 50 12.42 -4.59 -13.78
CA SER A 50 11.76 -4.81 -15.06
C SER A 50 10.35 -4.21 -15.09
N TYR A 51 9.57 -4.43 -14.03
CA TYR A 51 8.19 -3.95 -13.94
C TYR A 51 8.09 -2.41 -13.83
N VAL A 52 8.95 -1.79 -13.03
CA VAL A 52 9.02 -0.32 -12.91
C VAL A 52 9.48 0.32 -14.22
N MET A 53 10.41 -0.33 -14.92
CA MET A 53 10.83 0.11 -16.24
C MET A 53 9.69 0.04 -17.25
N GLU A 54 8.95 -1.07 -17.27
CA GLU A 54 7.78 -1.28 -18.13
C GLU A 54 6.70 -0.22 -17.85
N ILE A 55 6.34 0.02 -16.58
CA ILE A 55 5.37 1.07 -16.23
C ILE A 55 5.87 2.46 -16.63
N LYS A 56 7.15 2.77 -16.43
CA LYS A 56 7.72 4.06 -16.83
C LYS A 56 7.63 4.26 -18.33
N GLU A 57 7.94 3.21 -19.10
CA GLU A 57 7.84 3.22 -20.56
C GLU A 57 6.39 3.38 -21.02
N GLU A 58 5.45 2.64 -20.43
CA GLU A 58 4.01 2.80 -20.72
C GLU A 58 3.50 4.21 -20.41
N ASN A 59 3.94 4.81 -19.30
CA ASN A 59 3.61 6.18 -18.94
C ASN A 59 4.15 7.20 -19.95
N GLU A 60 5.39 7.03 -20.42
CA GLU A 60 5.99 7.90 -21.44
C GLU A 60 5.24 7.77 -22.78
N VAL A 61 4.87 6.55 -23.18
CA VAL A 61 4.10 6.29 -24.40
C VAL A 61 2.69 6.89 -24.30
N PHE A 62 2.03 6.78 -23.16
CA PHE A 62 0.73 7.39 -22.91
C PHE A 62 0.81 8.92 -22.96
N LEU A 63 1.81 9.51 -22.30
CA LEU A 63 2.01 10.96 -22.28
C LEU A 63 2.31 11.50 -23.69
N ASN A 64 3.08 10.76 -24.49
CA ASN A 64 3.34 11.13 -25.89
C ASN A 64 2.07 11.06 -26.74
N ARG A 65 1.26 9.99 -26.64
CA ARG A 65 -0.03 9.92 -27.36
C ARG A 65 -0.96 11.08 -27.01
N ILE A 66 -1.04 11.46 -25.73
CA ILE A 66 -1.84 12.63 -25.32
C ILE A 66 -1.28 13.92 -25.90
N LYS A 67 0.05 14.11 -25.88
CA LYS A 67 0.69 15.30 -26.47
C LYS A 67 0.46 15.38 -27.97
N ASP A 68 0.59 14.28 -28.68
CA ASP A 68 0.41 14.20 -30.13
C ASP A 68 -1.05 14.47 -30.52
N MET A 69 -2.02 13.89 -29.79
CA MET A 69 -3.45 14.19 -29.97
C MET A 69 -3.79 15.68 -29.71
N ASN A 70 -3.08 16.32 -28.79
CA ASN A 70 -3.24 17.75 -28.50
C ASN A 70 -2.48 18.65 -29.50
N HIS A 71 -1.54 18.08 -30.27
CA HIS A 71 -0.76 18.81 -31.29
C HIS A 71 -1.44 18.79 -32.66
N GLU A 72 -2.18 17.72 -33.00
CA GLU A 72 -2.98 17.62 -34.24
C GLU A 72 -4.22 18.53 -34.24
N GLN A 73 -4.60 19.09 -33.09
CA GLN A 73 -5.76 19.98 -32.94
C GLN A 73 -5.41 21.49 -33.01
N LYS A 74 -4.17 21.85 -33.41
CA LYS A 74 -3.61 23.20 -33.20
C LYS A 74 -3.17 23.97 -34.44
N GLU A 75 -3.54 23.56 -35.66
CA GLU A 75 -3.27 24.36 -36.87
C GLU A 75 -4.45 25.22 -37.36
N GLU A 76 -5.62 25.15 -36.73
CA GLU A 76 -6.70 26.10 -37.04
C GLU A 76 -7.53 26.43 -35.80
N SER A 77 -7.06 27.39 -35.00
CA SER A 77 -7.86 28.51 -34.49
C SER A 77 -7.09 29.28 -33.42
N GLN A 78 -7.49 30.52 -33.28
CA GLN A 78 -6.82 31.64 -32.63
C GLN A 78 -6.47 31.42 -31.16
N LYS A 79 -5.51 32.22 -30.70
CA LYS A 79 -5.19 32.48 -29.28
C LYS A 79 -6.46 32.71 -28.45
N GLU A 80 -6.95 31.68 -27.79
CA GLU A 80 -7.65 31.83 -26.53
C GLU A 80 -6.90 30.99 -25.50
N SER A 81 -6.09 31.67 -24.69
CA SER A 81 -5.66 31.10 -23.42
C SER A 81 -6.93 30.88 -22.59
N ILE A 82 -7.35 29.63 -22.45
CA ILE A 82 -8.28 29.25 -21.38
C ILE A 82 -7.50 29.44 -20.08
N HIS A 83 -7.55 30.66 -19.55
CA HIS A 83 -7.15 30.94 -18.19
C HIS A 83 -8.27 30.38 -17.31
N ILE A 84 -8.08 29.14 -16.85
CA ILE A 84 -8.87 28.62 -15.73
C ILE A 84 -8.49 29.50 -14.54
N ARG A 85 -9.27 30.56 -14.33
CA ARG A 85 -9.20 31.37 -13.12
C ARG A 85 -9.78 30.49 -12.03
N GLU A 86 -8.90 29.87 -11.24
CA GLU A 86 -9.31 29.25 -10.00
C GLU A 86 -10.06 30.32 -9.19
N PRO A 87 -11.30 30.06 -8.73
CA PRO A 87 -11.97 30.98 -7.83
C PRO A 87 -11.10 31.10 -6.58
N GLU A 88 -10.75 32.33 -6.20
CA GLU A 88 -10.08 32.54 -4.91
C GLU A 88 -10.98 31.98 -3.82
N LEU A 89 -10.48 30.96 -3.11
CA LEU A 89 -11.19 30.34 -2.00
C LEU A 89 -11.53 31.42 -0.98
N THR A 90 -12.81 31.66 -0.77
CA THR A 90 -13.26 32.61 0.25
C THR A 90 -13.16 31.91 1.60
N THR A 91 -12.93 32.66 2.68
CA THR A 91 -12.80 32.13 4.05
C THR A 91 -13.99 31.25 4.47
N ASP A 92 -15.15 31.45 3.84
CA ASP A 92 -16.36 30.67 4.07
C ASP A 92 -16.30 29.27 3.42
N ASP A 93 -15.62 29.11 2.27
CA ASP A 93 -15.43 27.80 1.62
C ASP A 93 -14.51 26.88 2.43
N LEU A 94 -13.56 27.48 3.17
CA LEU A 94 -12.66 26.74 4.07
C LEU A 94 -13.37 26.21 5.32
N GLN A 95 -14.47 26.85 5.74
CA GLN A 95 -15.24 26.45 6.92
C GLN A 95 -16.06 25.18 6.65
N ASP A 96 -16.54 24.99 5.42
CA ASP A 96 -17.27 23.78 4.98
C ASP A 96 -16.33 22.59 4.71
N LEU A 97 -15.08 22.87 4.34
CA LEU A 97 -14.05 21.86 4.06
C LEU A 97 -13.29 21.39 5.31
N LEU A 98 -13.44 22.09 6.44
CA LEU A 98 -12.80 21.72 7.71
C LEU A 98 -13.84 21.17 8.69
N PRO A 99 -13.69 19.93 9.19
CA PRO A 99 -14.56 19.42 10.24
C PRO A 99 -14.40 20.27 11.50
N SER A 100 -15.51 20.78 12.04
CA SER A 100 -15.54 21.52 13.30
C SER A 100 -15.10 20.61 14.46
N TYR A 101 -13.82 20.65 14.79
CA TYR A 101 -13.30 20.12 16.04
C TYR A 101 -13.57 21.15 17.14
N SER A 102 -14.80 21.15 17.62
CA SER A 102 -15.11 21.68 18.95
C SER A 102 -14.66 20.63 19.95
N ASP A 103 -13.43 20.79 20.47
CA ASP A 103 -13.03 20.45 21.84
C ASP A 103 -11.49 20.33 21.91
N ARG A 104 -10.83 21.46 22.21
CA ARG A 104 -9.82 21.54 23.28
C ARG A 104 -9.36 22.97 23.46
N GLU A 105 -9.78 23.51 24.58
CA GLU A 105 -9.24 24.73 25.16
C GLU A 105 -7.74 24.57 25.47
N GLU A 106 -7.05 25.70 25.27
CA GLU A 106 -5.82 26.14 25.92
C GLU A 106 -4.43 25.69 25.39
N ALA A 107 -3.86 26.66 24.65
CA ALA A 107 -2.60 27.33 24.96
C ALA A 107 -1.30 26.80 24.33
N GLY A 108 -0.76 27.59 23.39
CA GLY A 108 0.64 27.52 22.99
C GLY A 108 0.95 28.34 21.74
N LYS A 109 1.09 29.66 21.89
CA LYS A 109 1.60 30.57 20.85
C LYS A 109 2.95 30.06 20.32
N VAL A 110 3.08 29.78 19.03
CA VAL A 110 4.37 29.98 18.32
C VAL A 110 4.10 30.46 16.90
N ASN A 111 4.74 31.59 16.58
CA ASN A 111 4.71 32.29 15.31
C ASN A 111 5.28 31.45 14.16
N LEU A 112 4.73 31.75 12.99
CA LEU A 112 5.17 31.35 11.66
C LEU A 112 6.67 31.61 11.47
N VAL A 113 7.40 30.59 11.02
CA VAL A 113 8.51 30.78 10.08
C VAL A 113 8.46 29.66 9.07
N GLU A 114 8.08 30.05 7.87
CA GLU A 114 8.24 29.38 6.60
C GLU A 114 9.73 29.15 6.32
N ASN A 115 10.12 27.89 6.11
CA ASN A 115 10.97 27.46 5.00
C ASN A 115 11.34 25.97 5.12
N GLU A 116 11.01 25.26 4.04
CA GLU A 116 11.74 24.17 3.41
C GLU A 116 12.26 23.01 4.30
N ILE A 117 11.69 21.82 4.12
CA ILE A 117 12.32 20.61 3.54
C ILE A 117 11.45 19.38 3.83
N LYS A 118 11.00 18.76 2.73
CA LYS A 118 10.76 17.34 2.45
C LYS A 118 10.39 16.36 3.59
N GLN A 119 9.25 15.72 3.32
CA GLN A 119 8.97 14.28 3.36
C GLN A 119 8.75 13.58 4.72
N GLU A 120 7.79 12.65 4.60
CA GLU A 120 7.42 11.54 5.48
C GLU A 120 6.41 11.83 6.60
N THR A 121 5.40 11.02 6.94
CA THR A 121 4.58 9.97 6.29
C THR A 121 3.38 9.75 7.25
N HIS A 122 2.27 9.22 6.74
CA HIS A 122 1.24 8.43 7.43
C HIS A 122 0.05 9.10 8.13
N GLY A 123 -1.13 8.87 7.53
CA GLY A 123 -2.14 8.01 8.18
C GLY A 123 -3.52 8.63 8.43
N ASN A 124 -4.44 8.58 7.46
CA ASN A 124 -5.88 8.58 7.75
C ASN A 124 -6.76 8.12 6.54
N ASN A 125 -6.68 6.85 6.12
CA ASN A 125 -7.46 6.34 4.96
C ASN A 125 -8.30 5.09 5.29
N GLU A 126 -8.76 4.99 6.54
CA GLU A 126 -9.66 3.90 6.97
C GLU A 126 -11.13 4.35 7.00
N ASN A 127 -11.42 5.58 7.46
CA ASN A 127 -12.81 6.06 7.61
C ASN A 127 -13.60 6.19 6.30
N SER A 128 -12.95 6.60 5.20
CA SER A 128 -13.62 6.80 3.92
C SER A 128 -14.01 5.46 3.25
N LYS A 129 -13.21 4.40 3.47
CA LYS A 129 -13.49 3.07 2.91
C LYS A 129 -14.68 2.42 3.60
N ASP A 130 -14.77 2.57 4.93
CA ASP A 130 -15.90 2.05 5.71
C ASP A 130 -17.24 2.68 5.31
N THR A 131 -17.24 3.97 4.98
CA THR A 131 -18.45 4.68 4.52
C THR A 131 -18.94 4.11 3.18
N ILE A 132 -18.04 3.93 2.21
CA ILE A 132 -18.36 3.37 0.89
C ILE A 132 -18.86 1.92 1.00
N VAL A 133 -18.25 1.12 1.88
CA VAL A 133 -18.62 -0.29 2.08
C VAL A 133 -20.01 -0.42 2.72
N ARG A 134 -20.38 0.48 3.64
CA ARG A 134 -21.74 0.53 4.22
C ARG A 134 -22.80 0.87 3.17
N ASP A 135 -22.49 1.81 2.27
CA ASP A 135 -23.40 2.18 1.18
C ASP A 135 -23.62 1.02 0.20
N ILE A 136 -22.56 0.24 -0.10
CA ILE A 136 -22.67 -0.98 -0.92
C ILE A 136 -23.60 -2.01 -0.27
N GLU A 137 -23.48 -2.23 1.04
CA GLU A 137 -24.32 -3.20 1.76
C GLU A 137 -25.81 -2.77 1.75
N HIS A 138 -26.08 -1.48 1.93
CA HIS A 138 -27.45 -0.97 1.88
C HIS A 138 -28.08 -1.13 0.49
N LEU A 139 -27.30 -0.89 -0.57
CA LEU A 139 -27.76 -1.04 -1.95
C LEU A 139 -27.97 -2.52 -2.34
N LEU A 140 -27.16 -3.44 -1.82
CA LEU A 140 -27.37 -4.88 -1.98
C LEU A 140 -28.64 -5.35 -1.24
N LYS A 141 -28.91 -4.82 -0.04
CA LYS A 141 -30.15 -5.11 0.72
C LYS A 141 -31.41 -4.60 0.01
N LEU A 142 -31.29 -3.52 -0.77
CA LEU A 142 -32.34 -3.02 -1.66
C LEU A 142 -32.55 -3.91 -2.90
N GLY A 143 -31.75 -4.96 -3.08
CA GLY A 143 -31.87 -5.93 -4.17
C GLY A 143 -31.25 -5.48 -5.50
N LEU A 144 -30.44 -4.42 -5.50
CA LEU A 144 -29.78 -3.93 -6.71
C LEU A 144 -28.64 -4.87 -7.14
N SER A 145 -28.45 -4.98 -8.46
CA SER A 145 -27.35 -5.75 -9.03
C SER A 145 -26.01 -5.02 -8.82
N TYR A 146 -24.91 -5.77 -8.71
CA TYR A 146 -23.55 -5.22 -8.62
C TYR A 146 -23.22 -4.22 -9.73
N GLU A 147 -23.84 -4.35 -10.90
CA GLU A 147 -23.66 -3.41 -12.02
C GLU A 147 -24.37 -2.06 -11.79
N GLU A 148 -25.52 -2.07 -11.13
CA GLU A 148 -26.28 -0.86 -10.81
C GLU A 148 -25.63 -0.10 -9.66
N ILE A 149 -25.08 -0.83 -8.70
CA ILE A 149 -24.29 -0.27 -7.59
C ILE A 149 -23.02 0.39 -8.12
N ALA A 150 -22.33 -0.28 -9.05
CA ALA A 150 -21.17 0.26 -9.75
C ALA A 150 -21.48 1.58 -10.48
N LYS A 151 -22.60 1.64 -11.22
CA LYS A 151 -23.04 2.88 -11.90
C LYS A 151 -23.40 3.99 -10.91
N LYS A 152 -24.03 3.66 -9.77
CA LYS A 152 -24.45 4.65 -8.77
C LYS A 152 -23.29 5.22 -7.95
N LEU A 153 -22.27 4.41 -7.67
CA LEU A 153 -21.08 4.80 -6.92
C LEU A 153 -19.90 5.23 -7.82
N ASN A 154 -20.10 5.24 -9.15
CA ASN A 154 -19.06 5.50 -10.15
C ASN A 154 -17.79 4.65 -9.93
N LYS A 155 -17.99 3.35 -9.66
CA LYS A 155 -16.93 2.36 -9.42
C LYS A 155 -17.04 1.19 -10.38
N GLY A 156 -15.97 0.42 -10.53
CA GLY A 156 -15.99 -0.79 -11.35
C GLY A 156 -16.87 -1.89 -10.73
N LYS A 157 -17.59 -2.66 -11.56
CA LYS A 157 -18.36 -3.84 -11.12
C LYS A 157 -17.51 -4.80 -10.27
N THR A 158 -16.28 -5.02 -10.71
CA THR A 158 -15.30 -5.88 -10.03
C THR A 158 -14.83 -5.27 -8.71
N GLU A 159 -14.72 -3.95 -8.62
CA GLU A 159 -14.31 -3.25 -7.40
C GLU A 159 -15.39 -3.35 -6.31
N ILE A 160 -16.66 -3.23 -6.68
CA ILE A 160 -17.80 -3.42 -5.76
C ILE A 160 -17.89 -4.88 -5.29
N GLU A 161 -17.70 -5.86 -6.18
CA GLU A 161 -17.70 -7.28 -5.82
C GLU A 161 -16.55 -7.62 -4.86
N LEU A 162 -15.37 -7.05 -5.10
CA LEU A 162 -14.20 -7.25 -4.27
C LEU A 162 -14.39 -6.61 -2.88
N LEU A 163 -14.88 -5.36 -2.83
CA LEU A 163 -15.19 -4.67 -1.58
C LEU A 163 -16.23 -5.42 -0.73
N HIS A 164 -17.24 -6.01 -1.39
CA HIS A 164 -18.22 -6.82 -0.70
C HIS A 164 -17.62 -8.13 -0.14
N LYS A 165 -16.81 -8.84 -0.93
CA LYS A 165 -16.16 -10.10 -0.52
C LYS A 165 -15.12 -9.91 0.59
N PHE A 166 -14.36 -8.82 0.58
CA PHE A 166 -13.37 -8.55 1.63
C PHE A 166 -14.00 -8.40 3.02
N ARG A 167 -15.23 -7.86 3.10
CA ARG A 167 -15.94 -7.74 4.37
C ARG A 167 -16.71 -9.00 4.78
N GLN A 168 -17.08 -9.87 3.84
CA GLN A 168 -17.73 -11.14 4.18
C GLN A 168 -16.76 -12.16 4.80
N ASN A 169 -15.46 -12.02 4.53
CA ASN A 169 -14.41 -12.90 5.04
C ASN A 169 -13.72 -12.39 6.32
N HIS A 170 -14.26 -11.35 6.96
CA HIS A 170 -13.81 -10.80 8.24
C HIS A 170 -14.97 -10.79 9.25
#